data_AF-A0A397W1V2-F1
#
_entry.id   AF-A0A397W1V2-F1
#
_cell.length_a   1.000
_cell.length_b   1.000
_cell.length_c   1.000
_cell.angle_alpha   90.00
_cell.angle_beta   90.00
_cell.angle_gamma   90.00
#
_symmetry.space_group_name_H-M   'P 1'
#
loop_
_entity.id
_entity.type
_entity.pdbx_description
1 polymer ?
#
loop_
_entity_poly.entity_id
_entity_poly.type
_entity_poly.pdbx_seq_one_letter_code
_entity_poly.pdbx_strand_id
1 'polypeptide(L)'
;NENWNGEKLLSQVKNAIEIFEQMHPGCIEIWVFDNVTSHTIMIPNALVAARIYLNLYSKQPKMRNTIWNGKIQTINNSISG
;
A
#
# COMPACT_ATOMS: atom_id res chain seq x y z
N ASN A 1 -4.74 18.85 7.95
CA ASN A 1 -4.81 18.22 6.62
C ASN A 1 -5.30 16.80 6.77
N GLU A 2 -6.59 16.61 6.60
CA GLU A 2 -7.24 15.31 6.77
C GLU A 2 -7.21 14.53 5.46
N ASN A 3 -6.09 13.85 5.22
CA ASN A 3 -5.97 12.95 4.08
C ASN A 3 -6.95 11.78 4.23
N TRP A 4 -7.53 11.36 3.11
CA TRP A 4 -8.30 10.11 3.03
C TRP A 4 -7.43 8.92 3.46
N ASN A 5 -7.98 8.06 4.31
CA ASN A 5 -7.31 6.85 4.80
C ASN A 5 -8.30 5.68 4.88
N GLY A 6 -7.79 4.47 5.09
CA GLY A 6 -8.62 3.25 5.14
C GLY A 6 -9.61 3.22 6.30
N GLU A 7 -9.31 3.87 7.42
CA GLU A 7 -10.20 3.93 8.58
C GLU A 7 -11.47 4.74 8.28
N LYS A 8 -11.32 5.85 7.55
CA LYS A 8 -12.45 6.67 7.10
C LYS A 8 -13.34 5.91 6.11
N LEU A 9 -12.74 5.17 5.17
CA LEU A 9 -13.47 4.29 4.26
C LEU A 9 -14.27 3.23 5.05
N LEU A 10 -13.64 2.56 6.01
CA LEU A 10 -14.30 1.55 6.84
C LEU A 10 -15.50 2.13 7.60
N SER A 11 -15.35 3.33 8.18
CA SER A 11 -16.43 4.02 8.88
C SER A 11 -17.61 4.33 7.96
N GLN A 12 -17.34 4.81 6.75
CA GLN A 12 -18.38 5.09 5.75
C GLN A 12 -19.11 3.83 5.30
N VAL A 13 -18.39 2.73 5.06
CA VAL A 13 -19.01 1.47 4.64
C VAL A 13 -19.95 0.94 5.72
N LYS A 14 -19.56 0.98 7.00
CA LYS A 14 -20.44 0.57 8.11
C LYS A 14 -21.74 1.38 8.16
N ASN A 15 -21.64 2.69 8.02
CA ASN A 15 -22.81 3.57 8.01
C ASN A 15 -23.71 3.30 6.78
N ALA A 16 -23.10 3.04 5.62
CA ALA A 16 -23.85 2.77 4.39
C ALA A 16 -24.63 1.44 4.45
N ILE A 17 -24.07 0.42 5.09
CA ILE A 17 -24.76 -0.86 5.36
C ILE A 17 -25.96 -0.63 6.28
N GLU A 18 -25.78 0.10 7.38
CA GLU A 18 -26.88 0.37 8.33
C GLU A 18 -28.06 1.10 7.67
N ILE A 19 -27.75 2.06 6.80
CA ILE A 19 -28.77 2.76 6.00
C ILE A 19 -29.48 1.79 5.05
N PHE A 20 -28.73 0.93 4.34
CA PHE A 20 -29.31 -0.03 3.40
C PHE A 20 -30.23 -1.03 4.10
N GLU A 21 -29.80 -1.61 5.23
CA GLU A 21 -30.58 -2.58 5.99
C GLU A 21 -31.92 -2.00 6.49
N GLN A 22 -31.92 -0.72 6.89
CA GLN A 22 -33.14 -0.02 7.31
C GLN A 22 -34.06 0.31 6.13
N MET A 23 -33.50 0.72 4.99
CA MET A 23 -34.28 1.14 3.83
C MET A 23 -34.79 -0.05 2.98
N HIS A 24 -34.09 -1.17 2.99
CA HIS A 24 -34.31 -2.32 2.12
C HIS A 24 -34.26 -3.65 2.89
N PRO A 25 -35.17 -3.88 3.86
CA PRO A 25 -35.14 -5.07 4.69
C PRO A 25 -35.30 -6.34 3.85
N GLY A 26 -34.34 -7.27 3.99
CA GLY A 26 -34.34 -8.55 3.29
C GLY A 26 -33.85 -8.51 1.84
N CYS A 27 -33.39 -7.36 1.34
CA CYS A 27 -32.75 -7.25 0.03
C CYS A 27 -31.26 -7.60 0.10
N ILE A 28 -30.68 -7.95 -1.06
CA ILE A 28 -29.24 -8.21 -1.22
C ILE A 28 -28.59 -6.94 -1.75
N GLU A 29 -27.54 -6.47 -1.07
CA GLU A 29 -26.68 -5.38 -1.52
C GLU A 29 -25.42 -5.89 -2.25
N ILE A 30 -24.96 -5.11 -3.24
CA ILE A 30 -23.69 -5.34 -3.95
C ILE A 30 -22.90 -4.03 -3.92
N TRP A 31 -21.73 -4.05 -3.30
CA TRP A 31 -20.84 -2.89 -3.20
C TRP A 31 -19.72 -2.98 -4.23
N VAL A 32 -19.52 -1.91 -5.00
CA VAL A 32 -18.40 -1.77 -5.95
C VAL A 32 -17.55 -0.59 -5.54
N PHE A 33 -16.29 -0.85 -5.20
CA PHE A 33 -15.32 0.17 -4.82
C PHE A 33 -14.35 0.43 -5.97
N ASP A 34 -14.15 1.70 -6.32
CA ASP A 34 -13.08 2.09 -7.23
C ASP A 34 -11.74 2.06 -6.48
N ASN A 35 -10.81 1.24 -6.96
CA ASN A 35 -9.44 1.23 -6.47
C ASN A 35 -8.58 2.14 -7.34
N VAL A 36 -8.69 3.45 -7.13
CA VAL A 36 -7.76 4.39 -7.72
C VAL A 36 -6.34 4.09 -7.21
N THR A 37 -5.40 3.85 -8.13
CA THR A 37 -3.98 3.51 -7.87
C THR A 37 -3.19 4.57 -7.07
N SER A 38 -3.82 5.66 -6.63
CA SER A 38 -3.20 6.64 -5.72
C SER A 38 -2.90 6.06 -4.33
N HIS A 39 -3.45 4.88 -3.99
CA HIS A 39 -3.11 4.10 -2.80
C HIS A 39 -1.86 3.21 -2.93
N THR A 40 -1.03 3.37 -3.96
CA THR A 40 0.30 2.73 -4.03
C THR A 40 1.31 3.34 -3.03
N ILE A 41 0.85 3.70 -1.83
CA ILE A 41 1.68 4.11 -0.71
C ILE A 41 2.39 2.86 -0.21
N MET A 42 3.58 2.65 -0.76
CA MET A 42 4.54 1.72 -0.22
C MET A 42 5.05 2.27 1.11
N ILE A 43 5.14 1.41 2.13
CA ILE A 43 5.75 1.73 3.43
C ILE A 43 7.10 2.43 3.18
N PRO A 44 7.52 3.46 3.93
CA PRO A 44 8.72 4.26 3.59
C PRO A 44 10.01 3.46 3.36
N ASN A 45 10.08 2.26 3.92
CA ASN A 45 11.20 1.33 3.79
C ASN A 45 10.86 0.03 3.05
N ALA A 46 9.73 -0.05 2.35
CA ALA A 46 9.46 -1.16 1.46
C ALA A 46 10.48 -1.15 0.30
N LEU A 47 10.91 -2.33 -0.15
CA LEU A 47 11.76 -2.43 -1.33
C LEU A 47 10.94 -2.05 -2.56
N VAL A 48 11.29 -0.92 -3.20
CA VAL A 48 10.65 -0.45 -4.44
C VAL A 48 11.70 -0.46 -5.53
N ALA A 49 11.60 -1.45 -6.43
CA ALA A 49 12.59 -1.65 -7.50
C ALA A 49 12.79 -0.39 -8.36
N ALA A 50 11.71 0.34 -8.64
CA ALA A 50 11.73 1.60 -9.39
C ALA A 50 12.46 2.75 -8.67
N ARG A 51 12.78 2.63 -7.39
CA ARG A 51 13.52 3.62 -6.58
C ARG A 51 14.96 3.17 -6.26
N ILE A 52 15.40 2.04 -6.81
CA ILE A 52 16.80 1.62 -6.76
C ILE A 52 17.56 2.40 -7.83
N TYR A 53 18.35 3.37 -7.41
CA TYR A 53 19.29 4.06 -8.30
C TYR A 53 20.49 3.15 -8.60
N LEU A 54 20.84 3.00 -9.88
CA LEU A 54 21.98 2.22 -10.35
C LEU A 54 23.33 2.96 -10.14
N ASN A 55 23.26 4.27 -9.87
CA ASN A 55 24.39 5.19 -9.78
C ASN A 55 24.71 5.57 -8.32
N LEU A 56 25.98 5.36 -7.94
CA LEU A 56 26.56 5.54 -6.59
C LEU A 56 26.46 6.95 -5.98
N TYR A 57 26.10 7.95 -6.78
CA TYR A 57 26.14 9.35 -6.39
C TYR A 57 24.85 9.87 -5.75
N SER A 58 23.80 9.06 -5.72
CA SER A 58 22.53 9.43 -5.08
C SER A 58 22.35 8.69 -3.75
N LYS A 59 21.77 9.39 -2.76
CA LYS A 59 21.45 8.79 -1.46
C LYS A 59 20.40 7.69 -1.66
N GLN A 60 20.84 6.44 -1.69
CA GLN A 60 19.94 5.30 -1.83
C GLN A 60 18.93 5.29 -0.66
N PRO A 61 17.62 5.15 -0.94
CA PRO A 61 16.63 5.07 0.12
C PRO A 61 16.86 3.82 0.98
N LYS A 62 16.72 3.95 2.32
CA LYS A 62 16.80 2.81 3.24
C LYS A 62 15.60 1.89 3.02
N MET A 63 15.83 0.74 2.38
CA MET A 63 14.82 -0.27 2.09
C MET A 63 15.07 -1.54 2.92
N ARG A 64 14.00 -2.25 3.31
CA ARG A 64 14.07 -3.54 4.00
C ARG A 64 14.55 -4.63 3.04
N ASN A 65 15.27 -5.60 3.58
CA ASN A 65 15.70 -6.77 2.82
C ASN A 65 14.51 -7.57 2.29
N THR A 66 14.64 -8.08 1.07
CA THR A 66 13.70 -9.08 0.54
C THR A 66 14.17 -10.47 0.96
N ILE A 67 13.24 -11.33 1.37
CA ILE A 67 13.52 -12.75 1.60
C ILE A 67 12.96 -13.51 0.39
N TRP A 68 13.83 -14.18 -0.35
CA TRP A 68 13.44 -15.05 -1.46
C TRP A 68 13.91 -16.48 -1.16
N ASN A 69 12.97 -17.42 -1.16
CA ASN A 69 13.23 -18.83 -0.86
C ASN A 69 14.02 -19.05 0.46
N GLY A 70 13.64 -18.34 1.51
CA GLY A 70 14.32 -18.40 2.82
C GLY A 70 15.69 -17.70 2.89
N LYS A 71 16.16 -17.10 1.80
CA LYS A 71 17.44 -16.38 1.76
C LYS A 71 17.22 -14.87 1.67
N ILE A 72 17.91 -14.15 2.54
CA ILE A 72 17.99 -12.68 2.51
C ILE A 72 18.69 -12.27 1.22
N GLN A 73 17.99 -11.46 0.42
CA GLN A 73 18.53 -10.79 -0.75
C GLN A 73 18.97 -9.40 -0.31
N THR A 74 20.28 -9.15 -0.38
CA THR A 74 20.89 -7.86 -0.07
C THR A 74 21.34 -7.22 -1.38
N ILE A 75 21.03 -5.94 -1.57
CA ILE A 75 21.61 -5.18 -2.67
C ILE A 75 22.97 -4.66 -2.19
N ASN A 76 24.05 -5.31 -2.62
CA ASN A 76 25.42 -4.89 -2.32
C ASN A 76 25.94 -4.00 -3.46
N ASN A 77 25.92 -2.68 -3.26
CA ASN A 77 26.47 -1.72 -4.22
C ASN A 77 27.95 -1.36 -3.93
N SER A 78 28.72 -2.30 -3.39
CA SER A 78 30.14 -2.11 -3.12
C SER A 78 30.95 -2.43 -4.38
N ILE A 79 31.51 -1.41 -5.04
CA ILE A 79 32.62 -1.67 -5.97
C ILE A 79 33.87 -1.82 -5.09
N SER A 80 34.52 -2.98 -5.17
CA SER A 80 35.89 -3.14 -4.75
C SER A 80 36.77 -2.30 -5.69
N GLY A 81 37.27 -1.18 -5.17
CA GLY A 81 38.36 -0.39 -5.75
C GLY A 81 39.42 -0.21 -4.70
#